data_AF-A0A7Y0ZLC9-F1
#
_entry.id   AF-A0A7Y0ZLC9-F1
#
_cell.length_a   1.000
_cell.length_b   1.000
_cell.length_c   1.000
_cell.angle_alpha   90.00
_cell.angle_beta   90.00
_cell.angle_gamma   90.00
#
_symmetry.space_group_name_H-M   'P 1'
#
loop_
_entity.id
_entity.type
_entity.pdbx_description
1 polymer ?
#
loop_
_entity_poly.entity_id
_entity_poly.type
_entity_poly.pdbx_seq_one_letter_code
_entity_poly.pdbx_strand_id
1 'polypeptide(L)'
;MDVDAVTNRSGWTIHVGLVVRECAKLLGARAYFEQSRRTDAVLRFPDKSVLSHVEWEWDEPHNKKVKEITKLFEQSEPAAFSTFISYSTIDHLPAAIEKASRLWAEASKPLIFFIVTFEQVGRDRHFLELQTHFFSRGKHKRERVQPALPWQINRARFNNVDENK
;
A
#
# COMPACT_ATOMS: atom_id res chain seq x y z
N MET A 1 -11.00 -25.35 -3.57
CA MET A 1 -11.56 -23.99 -3.40
C MET A 1 -11.13 -23.23 -4.63
N ASP A 2 -12.06 -22.91 -5.53
CA ASP A 2 -11.74 -22.01 -6.63
C ASP A 2 -11.35 -20.67 -6.02
N VAL A 3 -10.08 -20.32 -6.19
CA VAL A 3 -9.60 -19.01 -5.82
C VAL A 3 -10.07 -18.13 -6.97
N ASP A 4 -11.14 -17.37 -6.75
CA ASP A 4 -11.64 -16.41 -7.76
C ASP A 4 -10.47 -15.62 -8.30
N ALA A 5 -10.25 -15.71 -9.61
CA ALA A 5 -9.19 -15.00 -10.31
C ALA A 5 -9.36 -13.51 -10.00
N VAL A 6 -8.47 -13.01 -9.16
CA VAL A 6 -8.58 -11.65 -8.64
C VAL A 6 -8.35 -10.70 -9.82
N THR A 7 -9.35 -9.84 -10.06
CA THR A 7 -9.51 -8.89 -11.18
C THR A 7 -8.22 -8.40 -11.84
N ASN A 8 -8.26 -8.10 -13.14
CA ASN A 8 -7.12 -7.53 -13.88
C ASN A 8 -6.55 -6.22 -13.26
N ARG A 9 -5.31 -5.86 -13.63
CA ARG A 9 -4.57 -4.68 -13.12
C ARG A 9 -5.41 -3.41 -13.03
N SER A 10 -6.19 -3.09 -14.06
CA SER A 10 -7.00 -1.87 -14.12
C SER A 10 -8.11 -1.84 -13.07
N GLY A 11 -8.75 -2.99 -12.80
CA GLY A 11 -9.72 -3.11 -11.72
C GLY A 11 -9.12 -2.76 -10.35
N TRP A 12 -7.92 -3.26 -10.07
CA TRP A 12 -7.20 -2.95 -8.84
C TRP A 12 -6.75 -1.50 -8.73
N THR A 13 -6.25 -0.91 -9.81
CA THR A 13 -5.91 0.52 -9.85
C THR A 13 -7.11 1.40 -9.46
N ILE A 14 -8.29 1.13 -10.03
CA ILE A 14 -9.52 1.87 -9.70
C ILE A 14 -9.93 1.62 -8.24
N HIS A 15 -9.91 0.36 -7.79
CA HIS A 15 -10.27 0.00 -6.42
C HIS A 15 -9.39 0.72 -5.39
N VAL A 16 -8.07 0.70 -5.56
CA VAL A 16 -7.12 1.39 -4.67
C VAL A 16 -7.42 2.89 -4.63
N GLY A 17 -7.64 3.54 -5.78
CA GLY A 17 -8.01 4.95 -5.83
C GLY A 17 -9.29 5.25 -5.02
N LEU A 18 -10.33 4.42 -5.16
CA LEU A 18 -11.57 4.56 -4.38
C LEU A 18 -11.33 4.40 -2.87
N VAL A 19 -10.58 3.38 -2.45
CA VAL A 19 -10.25 3.17 -1.03
C VAL A 19 -9.46 4.35 -0.47
N VAL A 20 -8.43 4.82 -1.18
CA VAL A 20 -7.64 6.00 -0.79
C VAL A 20 -8.53 7.22 -0.60
N ARG A 21 -9.51 7.44 -1.49
CA ARG A 21 -10.48 8.54 -1.36
C ARG A 21 -11.33 8.42 -0.11
N GLU A 22 -11.86 7.23 0.19
CA GLU A 22 -12.70 7.04 1.37
C GLU A 22 -11.88 7.19 2.67
N CYS A 23 -10.65 6.65 2.71
CA CYS A 23 -9.73 6.86 3.83
C CYS A 23 -9.42 8.35 4.04
N ALA A 24 -9.18 9.11 2.96
CA ALA A 24 -8.94 10.55 3.07
C ALA A 24 -10.12 11.28 3.72
N LYS A 25 -11.36 10.97 3.34
CA LYS A 25 -12.56 11.56 3.94
C LYS A 25 -12.66 11.29 5.43
N LEU A 26 -12.38 10.05 5.86
CA LEU A 26 -12.40 9.67 7.28
C LEU A 26 -11.36 10.45 8.09
N LEU A 27 -10.25 10.86 7.47
CA LEU A 27 -9.20 11.67 8.08
C LEU A 27 -9.49 13.18 7.98
N GLY A 28 -10.62 13.61 7.43
CA GLY A 28 -10.94 15.03 7.23
C GLY A 28 -10.22 15.68 6.04
N ALA A 29 -9.52 14.89 5.23
CA ALA A 29 -8.82 15.33 4.03
C ALA A 29 -9.65 15.06 2.76
N ARG A 30 -9.21 15.65 1.65
CA ARG A 30 -9.71 15.36 0.29
C ARG A 30 -8.59 14.72 -0.53
N ALA A 31 -8.93 13.68 -1.29
CA ALA A 31 -8.02 13.08 -2.25
C ALA A 31 -8.12 13.81 -3.59
N TYR A 32 -6.97 14.24 -4.12
CA TYR A 32 -6.81 14.83 -5.44
C TYR A 32 -5.99 13.87 -6.30
N PHE A 33 -6.61 13.32 -7.34
CA PHE A 33 -5.95 12.39 -8.27
C PHE A 33 -5.25 13.14 -9.39
N GLU A 34 -4.10 12.62 -9.83
CA GLU A 34 -3.36 13.02 -11.03
C GLU A 34 -3.32 14.54 -11.34
N GLN A 35 -2.79 15.34 -10.40
CA GLN A 35 -2.37 16.70 -10.74
C GLN A 35 -0.87 16.69 -11.10
N SER A 36 -0.59 16.77 -12.40
CA SER A 36 0.73 17.17 -12.94
C SER A 36 1.86 16.13 -12.88
N ARG A 37 1.57 14.85 -13.16
CA ARG A 37 2.59 13.76 -13.27
C ARG A 37 3.44 13.53 -12.02
N ARG A 38 2.97 14.00 -10.86
CA ARG A 38 3.75 14.05 -9.62
C ARG A 38 3.50 12.88 -8.68
N THR A 39 2.27 12.49 -8.43
CA THR A 39 1.89 11.23 -7.76
C THR A 39 0.49 10.82 -8.20
N ASP A 40 0.10 9.57 -7.97
CA ASP A 40 -1.24 9.08 -8.28
C ASP A 40 -2.31 9.84 -7.49
N ALA A 41 -2.07 10.11 -6.21
CA ALA A 41 -2.93 10.96 -5.40
C ALA A 41 -2.17 11.85 -4.41
N VAL A 42 -2.81 12.96 -4.06
CA VAL A 42 -2.41 13.87 -2.98
C VAL A 42 -3.58 14.08 -2.03
N LEU A 43 -3.39 13.79 -0.75
CA LEU A 43 -4.38 14.01 0.31
C LEU A 43 -4.12 15.37 0.96
N ARG A 44 -5.10 16.28 0.91
CA ARG A 44 -4.98 17.63 1.49
C ARG A 44 -6.15 17.99 2.38
N PHE A 45 -5.86 18.76 3.42
CA PHE A 45 -6.87 19.41 4.23
C PHE A 45 -7.43 20.67 3.54
N PRO A 46 -8.56 21.23 4.04
CA PRO A 46 -9.14 22.46 3.49
C PRO A 46 -8.18 23.67 3.52
N ASP A 47 -7.26 23.72 4.49
CA ASP A 47 -6.22 24.75 4.61
C ASP A 47 -5.05 24.58 3.63
N LYS A 48 -5.13 23.58 2.74
CA LYS A 48 -4.14 23.18 1.72
C LYS A 48 -2.89 22.51 2.27
N SER A 49 -2.79 22.26 3.58
CA SER A 49 -1.72 21.42 4.12
C SER A 49 -1.83 20.00 3.55
N VAL A 50 -0.67 19.41 3.21
CA VAL A 50 -0.61 18.07 2.59
C VAL A 50 -0.47 17.03 3.69
N LEU A 51 -1.49 16.19 3.81
CA LEU A 51 -1.45 15.04 4.71
C LEU A 51 -0.53 13.96 4.14
N SER A 52 -0.79 13.53 2.92
CA SER A 52 -0.01 12.46 2.29
C SER A 52 0.09 12.58 0.78
N HIS A 53 1.27 12.30 0.25
CA HIS A 53 1.45 11.89 -1.14
C HIS A 53 1.32 10.37 -1.22
N VAL A 54 0.53 9.90 -2.19
CA VAL A 54 0.19 8.49 -2.35
C VAL A 54 0.58 8.04 -3.76
N GLU A 55 1.33 6.95 -3.84
CA GLU A 55 1.62 6.22 -5.09
C GLU A 55 1.22 4.76 -4.89
N TRP A 56 0.76 4.12 -5.97
CA TRP A 56 0.55 2.67 -5.99
C TRP A 56 1.09 2.05 -7.28
N GLU A 57 1.75 0.90 -7.17
CA GLU A 57 2.27 0.20 -8.34
C GLU A 57 1.88 -1.28 -8.31
N TRP A 58 1.49 -1.80 -9.47
CA TRP A 58 1.17 -3.21 -9.64
C TRP A 58 2.46 -4.04 -9.72
N ASP A 59 3.48 -3.55 -10.42
CA ASP A 59 4.75 -4.23 -10.55
C ASP A 59 5.55 -4.24 -9.23
N GLU A 60 6.34 -5.29 -9.02
CA GLU A 60 7.00 -5.49 -7.72
C GLU A 60 8.10 -4.44 -7.47
N PRO A 61 8.19 -3.85 -6.25
CA PRO A 61 9.12 -2.74 -5.97
C PRO A 61 10.59 -3.06 -6.18
N HIS A 62 10.99 -4.31 -5.98
CA HIS A 62 12.39 -4.73 -6.16
C HIS A 62 12.86 -4.56 -7.61
N ASN A 63 11.93 -4.51 -8.58
CA ASN A 63 12.24 -4.31 -9.98
C ASN A 63 12.81 -2.89 -10.20
N LYS A 64 13.96 -2.81 -10.88
CA LYS A 64 14.64 -1.54 -11.20
C LYS A 64 13.81 -0.61 -12.09
N LYS A 65 12.82 -1.16 -12.82
CA LYS A 65 11.90 -0.38 -13.65
C LYS A 65 10.83 0.36 -12.85
N VAL A 66 10.52 -0.10 -11.64
CA VAL A 66 9.56 0.54 -10.71
C VAL A 66 10.25 1.74 -10.06
N LYS A 67 9.83 2.94 -10.46
CA LYS A 67 10.40 4.23 -10.01
C LYS A 67 9.47 4.99 -9.09
N GLU A 68 8.25 4.51 -8.89
CA GLU A 68 7.16 5.14 -8.16
C GLU A 68 7.56 5.44 -6.71
N ILE A 69 8.19 4.48 -6.02
CA ILE A 69 8.71 4.69 -4.66
C ILE A 69 9.84 5.74 -4.59
N THR A 70 10.68 5.84 -5.62
CA THR A 70 11.74 6.85 -5.70
C THR A 70 11.15 8.23 -5.97
N LYS A 71 10.22 8.31 -6.92
CA LYS A 71 9.45 9.52 -7.24
C LYS A 71 8.64 10.02 -6.03
N LEU A 72 8.08 9.11 -5.24
CA LEU A 72 7.41 9.42 -3.98
C LEU A 72 8.38 10.03 -2.95
N PHE A 73 9.56 9.43 -2.80
CA PHE A 73 10.61 9.94 -1.91
C PHE A 73 11.01 11.38 -2.25
N GLU A 74 11.27 11.66 -3.53
CA GLU A 74 11.64 12.98 -4.04
C GLU A 74 10.58 14.06 -3.76
N GLN A 75 9.32 13.65 -3.54
CA GLN A 75 8.20 14.55 -3.29
C GLN A 75 7.70 14.51 -1.85
N SER A 76 8.42 13.83 -0.94
CA SER A 76 7.91 13.55 0.41
C SER A 76 7.83 14.78 1.32
N GLU A 77 8.72 15.77 1.15
CA GLU A 77 8.88 16.92 2.04
C GLU A 77 7.61 17.73 2.39
N PRO A 78 6.76 18.14 1.43
CA PRO A 78 5.55 18.91 1.76
C PRO A 78 4.50 18.10 2.54
N ALA A 79 4.59 16.78 2.57
CA ALA A 79 3.60 15.91 3.21
C ALA A 79 3.93 15.63 4.69
N ALA A 80 2.91 15.40 5.52
CA ALA A 80 3.11 14.90 6.88
C ALA A 80 3.72 13.49 6.88
N PHE A 81 3.32 12.66 5.91
CA PHE A 81 3.90 11.35 5.63
C PHE A 81 3.65 10.94 4.17
N SER A 82 4.44 10.02 3.63
CA SER A 82 4.19 9.42 2.32
C SER A 82 3.49 8.07 2.46
N THR A 83 2.68 7.69 1.48
CA THR A 83 2.00 6.38 1.42
C THR A 83 2.37 5.67 0.12
N PHE A 84 2.88 4.45 0.23
CA PHE A 84 3.12 3.59 -0.92
C PHE A 84 2.29 2.33 -0.79
N ILE A 85 1.65 1.92 -1.88
CA ILE A 85 0.84 0.68 -1.94
C ILE A 85 1.42 -0.17 -3.07
N SER A 86 1.81 -1.41 -2.78
CA SER A 86 2.41 -2.27 -3.79
C SER A 86 2.11 -3.74 -3.55
N TYR A 87 2.62 -4.58 -4.44
CA TYR A 87 2.51 -6.03 -4.39
C TYR A 87 3.90 -6.66 -4.43
N SER A 88 4.08 -7.82 -3.80
CA SER A 88 5.31 -8.61 -3.97
C SER A 88 5.06 -10.10 -3.73
N THR A 89 5.87 -10.97 -4.33
CA THR A 89 5.97 -12.35 -3.87
C THR A 89 6.64 -12.41 -2.50
N ILE A 90 6.49 -13.53 -1.79
CA ILE A 90 7.16 -13.73 -0.50
C ILE A 90 8.69 -13.66 -0.67
N ASP A 91 9.22 -14.23 -1.76
CA ASP A 91 10.65 -14.28 -2.03
C ASP A 91 11.26 -12.89 -2.29
N HIS A 92 10.50 -12.00 -2.92
CA HIS A 92 10.94 -10.65 -3.26
C HIS A 92 10.61 -9.60 -2.19
N LEU A 93 9.76 -9.94 -1.22
CA LEU A 93 9.37 -9.04 -0.14
C LEU A 93 10.59 -8.45 0.60
N PRO A 94 11.62 -9.23 1.00
CA PRO A 94 12.81 -8.67 1.65
C PRO A 94 13.50 -7.59 0.82
N ALA A 95 13.62 -7.78 -0.49
CA ALA A 95 14.24 -6.81 -1.40
C ALA A 95 13.37 -5.55 -1.58
N ALA A 96 12.04 -5.70 -1.59
CA ALA A 96 11.12 -4.56 -1.60
C ALA A 96 11.24 -3.71 -0.33
N ILE A 97 11.31 -4.36 0.84
CA ILE A 97 11.51 -3.68 2.13
C ILE A 97 12.89 -3.02 2.19
N GLU A 98 13.94 -3.70 1.71
CA GLU A 98 15.28 -3.12 1.67
C GLU A 98 15.36 -1.87 0.79
N LYS A 99 14.72 -1.88 -0.39
CA LYS A 99 14.64 -0.70 -1.26
C LYS A 99 13.97 0.47 -0.54
N ALA A 100 12.86 0.23 0.15
CA ALA A 100 12.17 1.25 0.94
C ALA A 100 13.04 1.76 2.09
N SER A 101 13.69 0.86 2.85
CA SER A 101 14.62 1.21 3.94
C SER A 101 15.76 2.11 3.47
N ARG A 102 16.37 1.80 2.32
CA ARG A 102 17.48 2.60 1.78
C ARG A 102 17.01 3.99 1.35
N LEU A 103 15.87 4.09 0.67
CA LEU A 103 15.31 5.39 0.26
C LEU A 103 14.91 6.23 1.47
N TRP A 104 14.26 5.64 2.47
CA TRP A 104 13.80 6.34 3.66
C TRP A 104 14.81 6.45 4.80
N ALA A 105 16.08 6.09 4.55
CA ALA A 105 17.13 6.16 5.56
C ALA A 105 17.32 7.59 6.10
N GLU A 106 17.31 8.56 5.19
CA GLU A 106 17.57 9.99 5.48
C GLU A 106 16.34 10.88 5.29
N ALA A 107 15.17 10.28 5.01
CA ALA A 107 13.93 11.04 4.83
C ALA A 107 13.53 11.79 6.11
N SER A 108 13.21 13.08 5.98
CA SER A 108 12.68 13.86 7.11
C SER A 108 11.23 13.47 7.47
N LYS A 109 10.49 12.97 6.47
CA LYS A 109 9.09 12.53 6.59
C LYS A 109 8.97 11.01 6.52
N PRO A 110 8.08 10.40 7.32
CA PRO A 110 7.94 8.95 7.35
C PRO A 110 7.22 8.41 6.10
N LEU A 111 7.39 7.11 5.86
CA LEU A 111 6.65 6.32 4.88
C LEU A 111 5.77 5.28 5.59
N ILE A 112 4.52 5.23 5.17
CA ILE A 112 3.64 4.09 5.40
C ILE A 112 3.60 3.27 4.11
N PHE A 113 4.09 2.04 4.16
CA PHE A 113 4.14 1.15 3.02
C PHE A 113 3.18 -0.03 3.25
N PHE A 114 2.11 -0.05 2.48
CA PHE A 114 1.21 -1.19 2.35
C PHE A 114 1.72 -2.11 1.25
N ILE A 115 1.99 -3.37 1.59
CA ILE A 115 2.41 -4.37 0.61
C ILE A 115 1.51 -5.60 0.69
N VAL A 116 0.88 -5.93 -0.44
CA VAL A 116 0.08 -7.14 -0.59
C VAL A 116 0.99 -8.25 -1.09
N THR A 117 1.17 -9.31 -0.29
CA THR A 117 1.90 -10.49 -0.72
C THR A 117 1.02 -11.35 -1.62
N PHE A 118 1.63 -12.01 -2.60
CA PHE A 118 0.90 -12.89 -3.52
C PHE A 118 1.73 -14.09 -3.98
N GLU A 119 1.03 -15.11 -4.45
CA GLU A 119 1.59 -16.20 -5.25
C GLU A 119 1.15 -16.04 -6.70
N GLN A 120 2.06 -16.37 -7.62
CA GLN A 120 1.74 -16.37 -9.05
C GLN A 120 1.13 -17.72 -9.42
N VAL A 121 -0.13 -17.72 -9.83
CA VAL A 121 -0.84 -18.93 -10.29
C VAL A 121 -1.24 -18.71 -11.74
N GLY A 122 -0.48 -19.30 -12.66
CA GLY A 122 -0.61 -18.99 -14.09
C GLY A 122 -0.33 -17.52 -14.36
N ARG A 123 -1.33 -16.79 -14.88
CA ARG A 123 -1.24 -15.34 -15.14
C ARG A 123 -1.79 -14.48 -14.01
N ASP A 124 -2.42 -15.11 -13.02
CA ASP A 124 -3.13 -14.42 -11.97
C ASP A 124 -2.29 -14.35 -10.69
N ARG A 125 -2.59 -13.32 -9.87
CA ARG A 125 -1.98 -13.15 -8.56
C ARG A 125 -2.98 -13.56 -7.49
N HIS A 126 -2.61 -14.56 -6.70
CA HIS A 126 -3.40 -15.01 -5.57
C HIS A 126 -2.89 -14.29 -4.33
N PHE A 127 -3.69 -13.34 -3.83
CA PHE A 127 -3.28 -12.51 -2.70
C PHE A 127 -3.33 -13.29 -1.39
N LEU A 128 -2.29 -13.13 -0.58
CA LEU A 128 -2.11 -13.81 0.69
C LEU A 128 -2.35 -12.84 1.85
N GLU A 129 -1.39 -11.94 2.11
CA GLU A 129 -1.39 -11.03 3.25
C GLU A 129 -1.29 -9.58 2.80
N LEU A 130 -1.94 -8.67 3.52
CA LEU A 130 -1.61 -7.26 3.53
C LEU A 130 -0.69 -7.00 4.72
N GLN A 131 0.53 -6.54 4.45
CA GLN A 131 1.47 -6.09 5.47
C GLN A 131 1.56 -4.56 5.46
N THR A 132 1.56 -3.96 6.64
CA THR A 132 1.80 -2.53 6.84
C THR A 132 3.18 -2.34 7.45
N HIS A 133 4.04 -1.62 6.75
CA HIS A 133 5.40 -1.28 7.18
C HIS A 133 5.51 0.22 7.38
N PHE A 134 6.22 0.62 8.43
CA PHE A 134 6.48 2.02 8.76
C PHE A 134 7.98 2.28 8.72
N PHE A 135 8.38 3.33 7.99
CA PHE A 135 9.76 3.77 7.88
C PHE A 135 9.89 5.21 8.34
N SER A 136 10.81 5.48 9.27
CA SER A 136 11.02 6.83 9.79
C SER A 136 12.42 6.94 10.40
N ARG A 137 13.16 8.00 10.04
CA ARG A 137 14.49 8.32 10.62
C ARG A 137 15.43 7.10 10.57
N GLY A 138 15.50 6.44 9.41
CA GLY A 138 16.32 5.24 9.20
C GLY A 138 15.87 3.98 9.93
N LYS A 139 14.71 3.99 10.60
CA LYS A 139 14.14 2.81 11.26
C LYS A 139 13.01 2.23 10.45
N HIS A 140 12.92 0.91 10.45
CA HIS A 140 11.83 0.14 9.85
C HIS A 140 11.11 -0.67 10.94
N LYS A 141 9.77 -0.65 10.92
CA LYS A 141 8.92 -1.53 11.73
C LYS A 141 7.79 -2.11 10.88
N ARG A 142 7.49 -3.40 11.06
CA ARG A 142 6.27 -4.01 10.52
C ARG A 142 5.15 -3.82 11.55
N GLU A 143 4.19 -2.96 11.23
CA GLU A 143 3.12 -2.56 12.14
C GLU A 143 1.99 -3.58 12.20
N ARG A 144 1.65 -4.17 11.05
CA ARG A 144 0.50 -5.08 10.95
C ARG A 144 0.70 -6.11 9.85
N VAL A 145 0.12 -7.29 10.06
CA VAL A 145 -0.07 -8.34 9.06
C VAL A 145 -1.52 -8.83 9.19
N GLN A 146 -2.20 -9.01 8.07
CA GLN A 146 -3.57 -9.51 8.01
C GLN A 146 -3.81 -10.20 6.67
N PRO A 147 -4.82 -11.08 6.55
CA PRO A 147 -5.22 -11.61 5.25
C PRO A 147 -5.56 -10.46 4.28
N ALA A 148 -5.05 -10.54 3.05
CA ALA A 148 -5.30 -9.53 2.01
C ALA A 148 -6.78 -9.51 1.58
N LEU A 149 -7.42 -10.68 1.59
CA LEU A 149 -8.83 -10.87 1.25
C LEU A 149 -9.58 -11.35 2.50
N PRO A 150 -9.97 -10.43 3.41
CA PRO A 150 -10.55 -10.80 4.70
C PRO A 150 -11.87 -11.56 4.60
N TRP A 151 -12.56 -11.55 3.46
CA TRP A 151 -13.77 -12.33 3.23
C TRP A 151 -13.52 -13.79 2.82
N GLN A 152 -12.26 -14.16 2.52
CA GLN A 152 -11.85 -15.57 2.40
C GLN A 152 -11.67 -16.24 3.77
N ILE A 153 -11.77 -15.48 4.87
CA ILE A 153 -11.92 -16.05 6.20
C ILE A 153 -13.27 -16.79 6.24
N ASN A 154 -13.28 -18.01 6.79
CA ASN A 154 -14.52 -18.75 7.02
C ASN A 154 -15.47 -17.90 7.89
N ARG A 155 -16.47 -17.28 7.25
CA ARG A 155 -17.38 -16.33 7.90
C ARG A 155 -18.15 -16.95 9.06
N ALA A 156 -18.45 -18.26 8.99
CA ALA A 156 -19.10 -18.98 10.09
C ALA A 156 -18.18 -19.04 11.32
N ARG A 157 -16.88 -19.28 11.12
CA ARG A 157 -15.89 -19.27 12.22
C ARG A 157 -15.64 -17.85 12.76
N PHE A 158 -15.68 -16.83 11.92
CA PHE A 158 -15.50 -15.43 12.33
C PHE A 158 -16.70 -14.88 13.12
N ASN A 159 -17.91 -15.31 12.79
CA ASN A 159 -19.11 -14.88 13.53
C ASN A 159 -19.27 -15.60 14.88
N ASN A 160 -18.63 -16.77 15.06
CA ASN A 160 -18.76 -17.60 16.26
C ASN A 160 -17.50 -17.57 17.15
N VAL A 161 -16.72 -16.48 17.12
CA VAL A 161 -15.45 -16.35 17.87
C VAL A 161 -15.64 -16.48 19.40
N ASP A 162 -16.87 -16.34 19.90
CA ASP A 162 -17.21 -16.51 21.32
C ASP A 162 -17.68 -17.93 21.72
N GLU A 163 -17.80 -18.90 20.82
CA GLU A 163 -18.30 -20.26 21.15
C GLU A 163 -17.21 -21.24 21.64
N ASN A 164 -15.95 -20.80 21.76
CA ASN A 164 -14.86 -21.58 22.37
C ASN A 164 -14.40 -20.97 23.71
N LYS A 165 -15.35 -20.77 24.64
CA LYS A 165 -15.09 -20.61 26.07
C LYS A 165 -15.69 -21.76 26.85
#